data_AF-A0A1Z3HHQ4-F1
#
_entry.id   AF-A0A1Z3HHQ4-F1
#
_cell.length_a   1.000
_cell.length_b   1.000
_cell.length_c   1.000
_cell.angle_alpha   90.00
_cell.angle_beta   90.00
_cell.angle_gamma   90.00
#
_symmetry.space_group_name_H-M   'P 1'
#
loop_
_entity.id
_entity.type
_entity.pdbx_description
1 polymer ?
#
loop_
_entity_poly.entity_id
_entity_poly.type
_entity_poly.pdbx_seq_one_letter_code
_entity_poly.pdbx_strand_id
1 'polypeptide(L)'
;MIQRLLYRVLKGDLYRTIGRFLLVRRLYSWLQGRRQGRQPWRYRLRLRPRETSLVEGVEAHQYVAELRQEAVSFRLRLPPQLVKQIYQFAETADCREPGRDDLFRASDIKAGKVCQDIPVLRGLVQHPMACDGVEHLMRDPLLLQIARDYLGYWPNQVMANLVWSFVVPEMPEALRKERYNPLSYHYDVAGFNFMSAYFYLTPVDAQSGAHVMIRQSHGRKPWYAWMARRSGRQPDERLFQYYGRAQELVIEGAAGFGFVQDPSCFHKLLSPTKADRLLLHIRYA
;
A
#
# COMPACT_ATOMS: atom_id res chain seq x y z
N MET A 1 -19.02 -15.90 24.55
CA MET A 1 -17.98 -15.02 23.96
C MET A 1 -16.83 -15.82 23.31
N ILE A 2 -16.32 -16.87 23.96
CA ILE A 2 -15.24 -17.75 23.46
C ILE A 2 -15.63 -18.53 22.18
N GLN A 3 -16.85 -19.06 22.10
CA GLN A 3 -17.32 -19.78 20.90
C GLN A 3 -17.43 -18.90 19.64
N ARG A 4 -17.77 -17.60 19.78
CA ARG A 4 -17.76 -16.64 18.66
C ARG A 4 -16.34 -16.27 18.21
N LEU A 5 -15.37 -16.32 19.13
CA LEU A 5 -13.96 -16.12 18.83
C LEU A 5 -13.41 -17.31 18.04
N LEU A 6 -13.69 -18.54 18.48
CA LEU A 6 -13.34 -19.79 17.79
C LEU A 6 -14.00 -19.90 16.40
N TYR A 7 -15.26 -19.49 16.28
CA TYR A 7 -15.95 -19.48 14.98
C TYR A 7 -15.36 -18.48 13.98
N ARG A 8 -14.85 -17.33 14.46
CA ARG A 8 -14.16 -16.32 13.63
C ARG A 8 -12.71 -16.69 13.29
N VAL A 9 -12.05 -17.46 14.17
CA VAL A 9 -10.74 -18.08 13.92
C VAL A 9 -10.79 -18.97 12.68
N LEU A 10 -11.85 -19.76 12.55
CA LEU A 10 -12.04 -20.75 11.47
C LEU A 10 -12.41 -20.14 10.10
N LYS A 11 -12.85 -18.88 10.03
CA LYS A 11 -13.37 -18.25 8.80
C LYS A 11 -12.43 -17.24 8.12
N GLY A 12 -11.14 -17.23 8.46
CA GLY A 12 -10.16 -16.34 7.83
C GLY A 12 -10.22 -14.87 8.30
N ASP A 13 -11.00 -14.55 9.33
CA ASP A 13 -11.12 -13.20 9.91
C ASP A 13 -10.21 -13.00 11.15
N LEU A 14 -9.47 -14.04 11.56
CA LEU A 14 -8.58 -14.00 12.72
C LEU A 14 -7.48 -12.94 12.56
N TYR A 15 -6.79 -12.96 11.42
CA TYR A 15 -5.67 -12.06 11.18
C TYR A 15 -6.12 -10.59 11.22
N ARG A 16 -7.33 -10.28 10.76
CA ARG A 16 -7.90 -8.92 10.83
C ARG A 16 -8.09 -8.44 12.27
N THR A 17 -8.19 -9.38 13.22
CA THR A 17 -8.38 -9.08 14.64
C THR A 17 -7.07 -9.01 15.40
N ILE A 18 -6.12 -9.91 15.13
CA ILE A 18 -4.88 -10.05 15.92
C ILE A 18 -3.61 -9.63 15.18
N GLY A 19 -3.62 -9.58 13.84
CA GLY A 19 -2.48 -9.16 13.02
C GLY A 19 -2.09 -7.69 13.18
N ARG A 20 -2.96 -6.87 13.79
CA ARG A 20 -2.66 -5.47 14.17
C ARG A 20 -1.67 -5.33 15.33
N PHE A 21 -1.42 -6.40 16.09
CA PHE A 21 -0.51 -6.36 17.23
C PHE A 21 0.91 -6.71 16.80
N LEU A 22 1.87 -5.85 17.13
CA LEU A 22 3.28 -6.03 16.78
C LEU A 22 3.85 -7.37 17.29
N LEU A 23 3.47 -7.80 18.49
CA LEU A 23 3.89 -9.08 19.05
C LEU A 23 3.43 -10.27 18.21
N VAL A 24 2.19 -10.23 17.71
CA VAL A 24 1.64 -11.28 16.83
C VAL A 24 2.40 -11.30 15.51
N ARG A 25 2.67 -10.12 14.93
CA ARG A 25 3.46 -10.00 13.69
C ARG A 25 4.87 -10.58 13.85
N ARG A 26 5.55 -10.28 14.95
CA ARG A 26 6.89 -10.79 15.27
C ARG A 26 6.89 -12.30 15.51
N LEU A 27 5.92 -12.81 16.28
CA LEU A 27 5.79 -14.25 16.52
C LEU A 27 5.53 -15.03 15.23
N TYR A 28 4.61 -14.53 14.39
CA TYR A 28 4.33 -15.13 13.08
C TYR A 28 5.57 -15.15 12.20
N SER A 29 6.30 -14.04 12.14
CA SER A 29 7.55 -13.91 11.38
C SER A 29 8.60 -14.92 11.82
N TRP A 30 8.78 -15.09 13.13
CA TRP A 30 9.69 -16.07 13.69
C TRP A 30 9.28 -17.52 13.38
N LEU A 31 7.98 -17.84 13.52
CA LEU A 31 7.45 -19.17 13.19
C LEU A 31 7.66 -19.50 11.71
N GLN A 32 7.37 -18.55 10.82
CA GLN A 32 7.56 -18.70 9.38
C GLN A 32 9.03 -18.80 9.03
N GLY A 33 9.90 -17.96 9.61
CA GLY A 33 11.35 -18.04 9.43
C GLY A 33 11.90 -19.42 9.81
N ARG A 34 11.47 -19.99 10.95
CA ARG A 34 11.84 -21.36 11.36
C ARG A 34 11.33 -22.42 10.39
N ARG A 35 10.06 -22.29 9.94
CA ARG A 35 9.45 -23.21 8.98
C ARG A 35 10.19 -23.21 7.64
N GLN A 36 10.58 -22.02 7.16
CA GLN A 36 11.27 -21.87 5.89
C GLN A 36 12.76 -22.18 5.98
N GLY A 37 13.38 -22.02 7.15
CA GLY A 37 14.83 -22.17 7.36
C GLY A 37 15.40 -23.52 6.95
N ARG A 38 14.60 -24.60 6.98
CA ARG A 38 15.03 -25.92 6.49
C ARG A 38 15.17 -25.99 4.97
N GLN A 39 14.34 -25.26 4.22
CA GLN A 39 14.28 -25.32 2.75
C GLN A 39 13.93 -23.94 2.14
N PRO A 40 14.75 -22.90 2.39
CA PRO A 40 14.43 -21.53 1.98
C PRO A 40 14.34 -21.38 0.46
N TRP A 41 15.11 -22.18 -0.28
CA TRP A 41 15.11 -22.22 -1.74
C TRP A 41 13.74 -22.59 -2.33
N ARG A 42 12.95 -23.46 -1.68
CA ARG A 42 11.62 -23.86 -2.17
C ARG A 42 10.65 -22.69 -2.16
N TYR A 43 10.70 -21.86 -1.12
CA TYR A 43 9.83 -20.69 -0.99
C TYR A 43 10.26 -19.61 -1.99
N ARG A 44 11.56 -19.41 -2.16
CA ARG A 44 12.10 -18.52 -3.20
C ARG A 44 11.67 -18.95 -4.61
N LEU A 45 11.79 -20.24 -4.97
CA LEU A 45 11.44 -20.73 -6.31
C LEU A 45 9.94 -20.55 -6.64
N ARG A 46 9.04 -20.64 -5.65
CA ARG A 46 7.60 -20.38 -5.84
C ARG A 46 7.31 -18.95 -6.27
N LEU A 47 8.12 -17.99 -5.82
CA LEU A 47 8.02 -16.59 -6.20
C LEU A 47 8.56 -16.32 -7.61
N ARG A 48 9.25 -17.31 -8.22
CA ARG A 48 9.84 -17.24 -9.56
C ARG A 48 10.61 -15.93 -9.78
N PRO A 49 11.55 -15.56 -8.89
CA PRO A 49 12.24 -14.28 -8.98
C PRO A 49 12.90 -14.11 -10.35
N ARG A 50 12.92 -12.87 -10.85
CA ARG A 50 13.73 -12.54 -12.02
C ARG A 50 15.22 -12.62 -11.68
N GLU A 51 16.04 -12.74 -12.70
CA GLU A 51 17.50 -12.76 -12.57
C GLU A 51 18.06 -11.36 -12.26
N THR A 52 17.52 -10.34 -12.92
CA THR A 52 17.93 -8.95 -12.78
C THR A 52 16.80 -8.10 -12.20
N SER A 53 17.17 -7.09 -11.41
CA SER A 53 16.22 -6.11 -10.89
C SER A 53 15.86 -5.10 -11.98
N LEU A 54 14.59 -4.71 -12.00
CA LEU A 54 14.04 -3.63 -12.81
C LEU A 54 14.02 -2.29 -12.06
N VAL A 55 14.38 -2.30 -10.78
CA VAL A 55 14.28 -1.16 -9.89
C VAL A 55 15.68 -0.68 -9.56
N GLU A 56 15.95 0.59 -9.79
CA GLU A 56 17.16 1.24 -9.29
C GLU A 56 17.01 1.44 -7.77
N GLY A 57 18.08 1.15 -7.03
CA GLY A 57 18.06 1.22 -5.58
C GLY A 57 19.40 0.91 -4.96
N VAL A 58 19.41 0.79 -3.63
CA VAL A 58 20.57 0.38 -2.83
C VAL A 58 20.44 -1.07 -2.36
N GLU A 59 21.37 -1.51 -1.50
CA GLU A 59 21.33 -2.82 -0.87
C GLU A 59 20.10 -3.01 0.03
N ALA A 60 19.51 -4.21 0.00
CA ALA A 60 18.27 -4.54 0.71
C ALA A 60 18.30 -4.21 2.22
N HIS A 61 19.46 -4.42 2.88
CA HIS A 61 19.61 -4.19 4.31
C HIS A 61 19.39 -2.73 4.73
N GLN A 62 19.68 -1.76 3.85
CA GLN A 62 19.49 -0.34 4.14
C GLN A 62 17.99 0.00 4.23
N TYR A 63 17.18 -0.53 3.31
CA TYR A 63 15.73 -0.39 3.36
C TYR A 63 15.14 -1.00 4.62
N VAL A 64 15.64 -2.18 5.02
CA VAL A 64 15.14 -2.90 6.20
C VAL A 64 15.45 -2.13 7.49
N ALA A 65 16.64 -1.51 7.59
CA ALA A 65 17.00 -0.68 8.73
C ALA A 65 16.04 0.52 8.86
N GLU A 66 15.82 1.25 7.77
CA GLU A 66 14.90 2.39 7.73
C GLU A 66 13.44 1.99 7.97
N LEU A 67 12.96 0.88 7.38
CA LEU A 67 11.62 0.35 7.64
C LEU A 67 11.40 0.00 9.12
N ARG A 68 12.40 -0.59 9.77
CA ARG A 68 12.30 -0.93 11.21
C ARG A 68 12.25 0.32 12.08
N GLN A 69 13.01 1.35 11.72
CA GLN A 69 13.09 2.58 12.48
C GLN A 69 11.91 3.52 12.21
N GLU A 70 11.64 3.81 10.94
CA GLU A 70 10.79 4.92 10.50
C GLU A 70 9.45 4.47 9.89
N ALA A 71 9.30 3.17 9.64
CA ALA A 71 8.20 2.55 8.88
C ALA A 71 8.23 2.82 7.37
N VAL A 72 9.24 3.53 6.85
CA VAL A 72 9.37 3.85 5.43
C VAL A 72 10.85 3.93 5.05
N SER A 73 11.16 3.55 3.81
CA SER A 73 12.46 3.81 3.19
C SER A 73 12.24 4.26 1.76
N PHE A 74 13.00 5.26 1.35
CA PHE A 74 13.00 5.81 0.00
C PHE A 74 14.15 5.24 -0.82
N ARG A 75 14.37 5.78 -2.04
CA ARG A 75 15.45 5.47 -3.00
C ARG A 75 15.14 4.35 -4.01
N LEU A 76 13.92 3.85 -4.06
CA LEU A 76 13.51 3.02 -5.21
C LEU A 76 13.16 3.94 -6.38
N ARG A 77 13.62 3.58 -7.58
CA ARG A 77 13.24 4.30 -8.80
C ARG A 77 12.97 3.33 -9.94
N LEU A 78 11.85 3.54 -10.64
CA LEU A 78 11.56 2.85 -11.89
C LEU A 78 12.20 3.58 -13.07
N PRO A 79 12.79 2.85 -14.04
CA PRO A 79 13.22 3.43 -15.30
C PRO A 79 12.06 4.12 -16.03
N PRO A 80 12.28 5.27 -16.69
CA PRO A 80 11.22 6.01 -17.38
C PRO A 80 10.42 5.19 -18.39
N GLN A 81 11.05 4.24 -19.07
CA GLN A 81 10.41 3.36 -20.05
C GLN A 81 9.39 2.43 -19.37
N LEU A 82 9.73 1.89 -18.19
CA LEU A 82 8.83 1.04 -17.41
C LEU A 82 7.65 1.85 -16.84
N VAL A 83 7.91 3.07 -16.38
CA VAL A 83 6.86 4.00 -15.95
C VAL A 83 5.88 4.26 -17.09
N LYS A 84 6.39 4.60 -18.28
CA LYS A 84 5.58 4.85 -19.48
C LYS A 84 4.75 3.63 -19.86
N GLN A 85 5.35 2.44 -19.88
CA GLN A 85 4.65 1.20 -20.20
C GLN A 85 3.47 0.95 -19.26
N ILE A 86 3.68 1.04 -17.94
CA ILE A 86 2.63 0.78 -16.95
C ILE A 86 1.55 1.86 -16.99
N TYR A 87 1.95 3.13 -17.17
CA TYR A 87 1.00 4.24 -17.33
C TYR A 87 0.07 4.03 -18.54
N GLN A 88 0.63 3.71 -19.72
CA GLN A 88 -0.15 3.50 -20.95
C GLN A 88 -1.13 2.32 -20.83
N PHE A 89 -0.71 1.25 -20.15
CA PHE A 89 -1.61 0.15 -19.80
C PHE A 89 -2.76 0.64 -18.90
N ALA A 90 -2.44 1.35 -17.82
CA ALA A 90 -3.43 1.80 -16.84
C ALA A 90 -4.40 2.87 -17.36
N GLU A 91 -4.02 3.60 -18.40
CA GLU A 91 -4.86 4.62 -19.05
C GLU A 91 -6.00 3.98 -19.85
N THR A 92 -5.73 2.83 -20.48
CA THR A 92 -6.66 2.14 -21.39
C THR A 92 -7.38 0.95 -20.76
N ALA A 93 -6.84 0.42 -19.65
CA ALA A 93 -7.41 -0.70 -18.92
C ALA A 93 -8.71 -0.33 -18.21
N ASP A 94 -9.63 -1.30 -18.13
CA ASP A 94 -10.87 -1.14 -17.40
C ASP A 94 -10.59 -0.87 -15.92
N CYS A 95 -11.27 0.13 -15.38
CA CYS A 95 -11.23 0.52 -13.99
C CYS A 95 -12.60 0.31 -13.35
N ARG A 96 -12.60 0.08 -12.04
CA ARG A 96 -13.81 -0.01 -11.22
C ARG A 96 -13.64 0.81 -9.96
N GLU A 97 -14.64 1.60 -9.61
CA GLU A 97 -14.71 2.21 -8.29
C GLU A 97 -15.45 1.28 -7.32
N PRO A 98 -14.95 1.05 -6.09
CA PRO A 98 -15.66 0.21 -5.13
C PRO A 98 -17.06 0.73 -4.81
N GLY A 99 -18.05 -0.16 -4.90
CA GLY A 99 -19.47 0.19 -4.76
C GLY A 99 -20.18 0.46 -6.09
N ARG A 100 -19.46 0.38 -7.22
CA ARG A 100 -20.00 0.48 -8.57
C ARG A 100 -19.89 -0.85 -9.33
N ASP A 101 -20.89 -1.10 -10.17
CA ASP A 101 -20.93 -2.27 -11.03
C ASP A 101 -20.37 -2.00 -12.43
N ASP A 102 -20.37 -0.75 -12.88
CA ASP A 102 -19.87 -0.32 -14.17
C ASP A 102 -18.32 -0.25 -14.22
N LEU A 103 -17.82 -0.46 -15.44
CA LEU A 103 -16.41 -0.31 -15.79
C LEU A 103 -16.24 0.99 -16.58
N PHE A 104 -15.10 1.64 -16.42
CA PHE A 104 -14.72 2.84 -17.13
C PHE A 104 -13.22 2.88 -17.36
N ARG A 105 -12.72 3.67 -18.31
CA ARG A 105 -11.28 3.91 -18.46
C ARG A 105 -10.90 5.20 -17.78
N ALA A 106 -9.65 5.29 -17.32
CA ALA A 106 -9.15 6.53 -16.74
C ALA A 106 -9.22 7.70 -17.73
N SER A 107 -9.00 7.43 -19.02
CA SER A 107 -9.16 8.40 -20.12
C SER A 107 -10.59 8.95 -20.28
N ASP A 108 -11.60 8.24 -19.76
CA ASP A 108 -13.00 8.65 -19.86
C ASP A 108 -13.39 9.64 -18.77
N ILE A 109 -12.56 9.79 -17.73
CA ILE A 109 -12.81 10.70 -16.61
C ILE A 109 -12.53 12.13 -17.04
N LYS A 110 -13.55 12.99 -16.91
CA LYS A 110 -13.44 14.42 -17.15
C LYS A 110 -13.91 15.17 -15.91
N ALA A 111 -13.06 16.03 -15.37
CA ALA A 111 -13.33 16.78 -14.14
C ALA A 111 -13.82 15.89 -12.97
N GLY A 112 -13.27 14.68 -12.85
CA GLY A 112 -13.62 13.74 -11.79
C GLY A 112 -14.93 13.00 -11.95
N LYS A 113 -15.50 12.98 -13.17
CA LYS A 113 -16.76 12.31 -13.47
C LYS A 113 -16.61 11.37 -14.66
N VAL A 114 -17.28 10.22 -14.59
CA VAL A 114 -17.50 9.35 -15.75
C VAL A 114 -18.84 9.71 -16.41
N CYS A 115 -18.97 9.49 -17.72
CA CYS A 115 -20.18 9.67 -18.55
C CYS A 115 -21.49 9.68 -17.73
N GLN A 116 -22.28 10.78 -17.82
CA GLN A 116 -23.47 11.11 -17.00
C GLN A 116 -23.22 11.80 -15.65
N ASP A 117 -22.17 12.61 -15.55
CA ASP A 117 -21.90 13.48 -14.39
C ASP A 117 -21.67 12.77 -13.03
N ILE A 118 -21.45 11.46 -13.02
CA ILE A 118 -21.30 10.71 -11.77
C ILE A 118 -19.87 10.88 -11.23
N PRO A 119 -19.67 11.45 -10.03
CA PRO A 119 -18.35 11.64 -9.46
C PRO A 119 -17.65 10.31 -9.18
N VAL A 120 -16.35 10.24 -9.50
CA VAL A 120 -15.47 9.08 -9.28
C VAL A 120 -14.24 9.55 -8.53
N LEU A 121 -14.04 9.06 -7.31
CA LEU A 121 -12.88 9.42 -6.49
C LEU A 121 -11.66 8.56 -6.83
N ARG A 122 -11.89 7.30 -7.21
CA ARG A 122 -10.81 6.37 -7.55
C ARG A 122 -11.18 5.34 -8.60
N GLY A 123 -10.21 4.97 -9.42
CA GLY A 123 -10.30 3.85 -10.36
C GLY A 123 -9.34 2.73 -9.95
N LEU A 124 -9.87 1.57 -9.57
CA LEU A 124 -9.08 0.35 -9.41
C LEU A 124 -8.94 -0.31 -10.77
N VAL A 125 -7.73 -0.32 -11.33
CA VAL A 125 -7.45 -0.99 -12.59
C VAL A 125 -7.72 -2.49 -12.43
N GLN A 126 -8.52 -3.05 -13.32
CA GLN A 126 -8.84 -4.47 -13.34
C GLN A 126 -7.66 -5.25 -13.95
N HIS A 127 -7.37 -6.43 -13.40
CA HIS A 127 -6.32 -7.33 -13.88
C HIS A 127 -4.94 -6.66 -14.11
N PRO A 128 -4.36 -5.95 -13.11
CA PRO A 128 -3.10 -5.23 -13.29
C PRO A 128 -1.92 -6.13 -13.73
N MET A 129 -2.03 -7.44 -13.49
CA MET A 129 -1.07 -8.45 -13.91
C MET A 129 -1.05 -8.73 -15.41
N ALA A 130 -2.03 -8.22 -16.17
CA ALA A 130 -1.97 -8.25 -17.63
C ALA A 130 -0.93 -7.28 -18.20
N CYS A 131 -0.38 -6.38 -17.37
CA CYS A 131 0.79 -5.59 -17.71
C CYS A 131 2.07 -6.34 -17.33
N ASP A 132 2.90 -6.69 -18.31
CA ASP A 132 4.20 -7.33 -18.08
C ASP A 132 5.08 -6.55 -17.10
N GLY A 133 5.05 -5.21 -17.17
CA GLY A 133 5.79 -4.36 -16.25
C GLY A 133 5.41 -4.59 -14.78
N VAL A 134 4.11 -4.76 -14.49
CA VAL A 134 3.60 -5.04 -13.15
C VAL A 134 3.92 -6.48 -12.73
N GLU A 135 3.72 -7.45 -13.62
CA GLU A 135 4.03 -8.87 -13.36
C GLU A 135 5.52 -9.05 -13.01
N HIS A 136 6.38 -8.42 -13.79
CA HIS A 136 7.82 -8.47 -13.59
C HIS A 136 8.25 -7.79 -12.29
N LEU A 137 7.64 -6.64 -11.93
CA LEU A 137 7.92 -5.95 -10.66
C LEU A 137 7.51 -6.77 -9.44
N MET A 138 6.40 -7.53 -9.50
CA MET A 138 6.03 -8.44 -8.41
C MET A 138 7.08 -9.53 -8.15
N ARG A 139 7.90 -9.83 -9.15
CA ARG A 139 8.95 -10.86 -9.13
C ARG A 139 10.35 -10.25 -9.09
N ASP A 140 10.46 -8.95 -8.86
CA ASP A 140 11.72 -8.23 -8.81
C ASP A 140 12.61 -8.77 -7.67
N PRO A 141 13.86 -9.18 -7.95
CA PRO A 141 14.72 -9.80 -6.94
C PRO A 141 15.08 -8.85 -5.79
N LEU A 142 15.23 -7.54 -6.04
CA LEU A 142 15.51 -6.56 -4.97
C LEU A 142 14.28 -6.40 -4.06
N LEU A 143 13.09 -6.20 -4.62
CA LEU A 143 11.88 -6.05 -3.82
C LEU A 143 11.55 -7.30 -3.02
N LEU A 144 11.70 -8.48 -3.61
CA LEU A 144 11.51 -9.76 -2.91
C LEU A 144 12.53 -9.94 -1.79
N GLN A 145 13.78 -9.51 -1.99
CA GLN A 145 14.82 -9.57 -0.96
C GLN A 145 14.54 -8.61 0.20
N ILE A 146 14.12 -7.36 -0.08
CA ILE A 146 13.68 -6.41 0.95
C ILE A 146 12.52 -7.01 1.75
N ALA A 147 11.51 -7.55 1.07
CA ALA A 147 10.37 -8.20 1.73
C ALA A 147 10.81 -9.38 2.61
N ARG A 148 11.67 -10.26 2.10
CA ARG A 148 12.21 -11.39 2.85
C ARG A 148 12.92 -10.94 4.12
N ASP A 149 13.81 -9.96 4.02
CA ASP A 149 14.65 -9.52 5.13
C ASP A 149 13.87 -8.70 6.17
N TYR A 150 12.86 -7.96 5.72
CA TYR A 150 11.96 -7.23 6.61
C TYR A 150 10.99 -8.18 7.33
N LEU A 151 10.35 -9.09 6.60
CA LEU A 151 9.37 -10.04 7.15
C LEU A 151 10.02 -11.17 7.93
N GLY A 152 11.28 -11.50 7.68
CA GLY A 152 11.99 -12.64 8.27
C GLY A 152 11.67 -14.00 7.60
N TYR A 153 10.95 -13.98 6.48
CA TYR A 153 10.58 -15.14 5.68
C TYR A 153 10.23 -14.69 4.27
N TRP A 154 10.36 -15.57 3.28
CA TRP A 154 9.89 -15.29 1.92
C TRP A 154 8.37 -15.11 1.92
N PRO A 155 7.83 -14.02 1.32
CA PRO A 155 6.40 -13.79 1.29
C PRO A 155 5.66 -14.98 0.67
N ASN A 156 4.52 -15.34 1.24
CA ASN A 156 3.64 -16.39 0.75
C ASN A 156 2.64 -15.84 -0.27
N GLN A 157 2.38 -14.53 -0.23
CA GLN A 157 1.49 -13.84 -1.13
C GLN A 157 2.10 -12.52 -1.59
N VAL A 158 2.08 -12.30 -2.90
CA VAL A 158 2.42 -11.03 -3.53
C VAL A 158 1.21 -10.57 -4.33
N MET A 159 0.79 -9.32 -4.14
CA MET A 159 -0.35 -8.73 -4.84
C MET A 159 0.02 -7.34 -5.36
N ALA A 160 -0.41 -6.99 -6.56
CA ALA A 160 -0.30 -5.65 -7.09
C ALA A 160 -1.68 -5.02 -7.28
N ASN A 161 -1.77 -3.72 -7.04
CA ASN A 161 -2.89 -2.86 -7.39
C ASN A 161 -2.37 -1.65 -8.15
N LEU A 162 -3.04 -1.28 -9.24
CA LEU A 162 -2.89 0.02 -9.87
C LEU A 162 -4.13 0.85 -9.53
N VAL A 163 -3.91 2.03 -8.97
CA VAL A 163 -4.98 2.86 -8.43
C VAL A 163 -4.87 4.28 -8.96
N TRP A 164 -5.89 4.70 -9.69
CA TRP A 164 -6.13 6.09 -10.01
C TRP A 164 -6.81 6.80 -8.84
N SER A 165 -6.37 8.01 -8.50
CA SER A 165 -7.04 8.94 -7.60
C SER A 165 -7.36 10.19 -8.40
N PHE A 166 -8.65 10.53 -8.55
CA PHE A 166 -9.09 11.59 -9.45
C PHE A 166 -9.43 12.89 -8.71
N VAL A 167 -9.14 14.02 -9.33
CA VAL A 167 -9.60 15.35 -8.90
C VAL A 167 -11.11 15.43 -9.12
N VAL A 168 -11.85 15.68 -8.04
CA VAL A 168 -13.31 15.86 -8.07
C VAL A 168 -13.66 17.23 -7.47
N PRO A 169 -13.63 18.32 -8.25
CA PRO A 169 -13.73 19.69 -7.72
C PRO A 169 -15.05 19.99 -7.01
N GLU A 170 -16.14 19.40 -7.49
CA GLU A 170 -17.50 19.65 -6.98
C GLU A 170 -17.80 18.93 -5.67
N MET A 171 -16.95 18.00 -5.23
CA MET A 171 -17.20 17.22 -4.02
C MET A 171 -16.47 17.83 -2.80
N PRO A 172 -17.20 18.24 -1.75
CA PRO A 172 -16.59 18.74 -0.53
C PRO A 172 -15.67 17.71 0.14
N GLU A 173 -14.58 18.19 0.76
CA GLU A 173 -13.57 17.33 1.40
C GLU A 173 -14.14 16.33 2.41
N ALA A 174 -15.11 16.76 3.22
CA ALA A 174 -15.77 15.90 4.20
C ALA A 174 -16.44 14.69 3.53
N LEU A 175 -17.16 14.91 2.42
CA LEU A 175 -17.83 13.86 1.67
C LEU A 175 -16.84 12.94 0.96
N ARG A 176 -15.73 13.50 0.44
CA ARG A 176 -14.63 12.69 -0.11
C ARG A 176 -14.07 11.74 0.94
N LYS A 177 -13.76 12.24 2.15
CA LYS A 177 -13.26 11.43 3.28
C LYS A 177 -14.25 10.39 3.80
N GLU A 178 -15.55 10.64 3.66
CA GLU A 178 -16.59 9.66 3.99
C GLU A 178 -16.60 8.50 2.99
N ARG A 179 -16.59 8.81 1.68
CA ARG A 179 -16.69 7.83 0.60
C ARG A 179 -15.37 7.10 0.30
N TYR A 180 -14.24 7.74 0.61
CA TYR A 180 -12.91 7.18 0.36
C TYR A 180 -12.09 7.15 1.66
N ASN A 181 -12.23 6.05 2.41
CA ASN A 181 -11.61 5.87 3.72
C ASN A 181 -10.09 6.16 3.77
N PRO A 182 -9.28 5.78 2.76
CA PRO A 182 -7.88 6.18 2.68
C PRO A 182 -7.56 7.68 2.76
N LEU A 183 -8.52 8.58 2.54
CA LEU A 183 -8.33 10.02 2.74
C LEU A 183 -8.30 10.44 4.23
N SER A 184 -8.58 9.52 5.14
CA SER A 184 -8.44 9.71 6.59
C SER A 184 -7.30 8.85 7.12
N TYR A 185 -6.65 9.29 8.21
CA TYR A 185 -5.62 8.48 8.85
C TYR A 185 -6.16 7.13 9.28
N HIS A 186 -5.48 6.08 8.86
CA HIS A 186 -5.74 4.70 9.21
C HIS A 186 -4.44 3.92 9.24
N TYR A 187 -4.50 2.64 9.60
CA TYR A 187 -3.40 1.70 9.38
C TYR A 187 -3.96 0.41 8.83
N ASP A 188 -3.16 -0.28 8.04
CA ASP A 188 -3.59 -1.52 7.41
C ASP A 188 -3.44 -2.71 8.34
N VAL A 189 -4.27 -3.72 8.09
CA VAL A 189 -4.15 -5.05 8.69
C VAL A 189 -4.30 -6.08 7.57
N ALA A 190 -3.19 -6.46 6.96
CA ALA A 190 -3.15 -7.41 5.87
C ALA A 190 -2.37 -8.68 6.28
N GLY A 191 -3.10 -9.76 6.57
CA GLY A 191 -2.49 -10.99 7.06
C GLY A 191 -1.88 -10.84 8.47
N PHE A 192 -0.90 -11.70 8.77
CA PHE A 192 -0.23 -11.73 10.08
C PHE A 192 1.07 -10.92 10.13
N ASN A 193 1.73 -10.68 8.99
CA ASN A 193 2.76 -9.66 8.84
C ASN A 193 2.84 -9.31 7.34
N PHE A 194 3.18 -8.07 7.02
CA PHE A 194 3.22 -7.60 5.65
C PHE A 194 4.08 -6.34 5.53
N MET A 195 4.48 -6.02 4.31
CA MET A 195 5.04 -4.74 3.91
C MET A 195 4.57 -4.40 2.49
N SER A 196 4.80 -3.18 2.03
CA SER A 196 4.42 -2.78 0.68
C SER A 196 5.47 -1.91 0.00
N ALA A 197 5.63 -2.11 -1.30
CA ALA A 197 6.33 -1.20 -2.20
C ALA A 197 5.32 -0.35 -2.95
N TYR A 198 5.65 0.91 -3.15
CA TYR A 198 4.81 1.91 -3.80
C TYR A 198 5.63 2.61 -4.87
N PHE A 199 5.02 2.86 -6.02
CA PHE A 199 5.64 3.63 -7.10
C PHE A 199 4.64 4.61 -7.68
N TYR A 200 5.03 5.89 -7.73
CA TYR A 200 4.26 6.90 -8.43
C TYR A 200 4.47 6.76 -9.94
N LEU A 201 3.40 6.66 -10.70
CA LEU A 201 3.43 6.56 -12.17
C LEU A 201 3.08 7.87 -12.85
N THR A 202 2.60 8.85 -12.07
CA THR A 202 2.52 10.27 -12.40
C THR A 202 3.40 11.06 -11.44
N PRO A 203 3.78 12.31 -11.74
CA PRO A 203 4.34 13.21 -10.73
C PRO A 203 3.34 13.40 -9.58
N VAL A 204 3.85 13.44 -8.35
CA VAL A 204 3.03 13.58 -7.15
C VAL A 204 3.57 14.65 -6.21
N ASP A 205 2.70 15.58 -5.86
CA ASP A 205 2.89 16.60 -4.83
C ASP A 205 1.67 16.63 -3.86
N ALA A 206 1.70 17.55 -2.89
CA ALA A 206 0.63 17.74 -1.91
C ALA A 206 -0.75 18.09 -2.54
N GLN A 207 -0.78 18.54 -3.80
CA GLN A 207 -1.98 18.95 -4.53
C GLN A 207 -2.47 17.88 -5.52
N SER A 208 -1.69 16.84 -5.76
CA SER A 208 -2.02 15.70 -6.63
C SER A 208 -2.14 14.38 -5.85
N GLY A 209 -2.55 14.46 -4.59
CA GLY A 209 -2.83 13.29 -3.76
C GLY A 209 -1.58 12.55 -3.28
N ALA A 210 -0.62 13.25 -2.69
CA ALA A 210 0.50 12.61 -1.99
C ALA A 210 0.05 11.62 -0.91
N HIS A 211 0.82 10.54 -0.75
CA HIS A 211 0.73 9.68 0.41
C HIS A 211 1.31 10.41 1.64
N VAL A 212 0.64 10.30 2.79
CA VAL A 212 1.05 10.93 4.04
C VAL A 212 1.10 9.89 5.13
N MET A 213 2.12 9.92 5.98
CA MET A 213 2.25 9.00 7.10
C MET A 213 2.74 9.68 8.37
N ILE A 214 2.54 9.01 9.51
CA ILE A 214 3.17 9.35 10.79
C ILE A 214 4.34 8.40 11.02
N ARG A 215 5.55 8.92 11.03
CA ARG A 215 6.78 8.15 11.24
C ARG A 215 6.74 7.39 12.57
N GLN A 216 7.39 6.22 12.60
CA GLN A 216 7.54 5.37 13.80
C GLN A 216 6.24 4.82 14.42
N SER A 217 5.08 5.13 13.84
CA SER A 217 3.77 4.77 14.40
C SER A 217 3.36 3.31 14.15
N HIS A 218 4.14 2.53 13.39
CA HIS A 218 4.00 1.08 13.25
C HIS A 218 4.41 0.33 14.53
N GLY A 219 5.42 0.84 15.23
CA GLY A 219 5.97 0.23 16.45
C GLY A 219 5.36 0.74 17.75
N ARG A 220 4.75 1.93 17.74
CA ARG A 220 4.26 2.64 18.93
C ARG A 220 2.81 3.06 18.77
N LYS A 221 1.87 2.12 18.82
CA LYS A 221 0.43 2.43 18.71
C LYS A 221 -0.13 2.93 20.05
N PRO A 222 -0.92 4.02 20.06
CA PRO A 222 -1.62 4.44 21.26
C PRO A 222 -2.70 3.42 21.63
N TRP A 223 -2.98 3.28 22.92
CA TRP A 223 -3.90 2.26 23.42
C TRP A 223 -5.30 2.36 22.81
N TYR A 224 -5.76 3.59 22.53
CA TYR A 224 -7.05 3.83 21.92
C TYR A 224 -7.16 3.35 20.47
N ALA A 225 -6.03 3.22 19.76
CA ALA A 225 -6.03 2.67 18.41
C ALA A 225 -6.42 1.19 18.40
N TRP A 226 -6.18 0.46 19.48
CA TRP A 226 -6.63 -0.93 19.62
C TRP A 226 -8.14 -1.05 19.80
N MET A 227 -8.78 0.00 20.31
CA MET A 227 -10.23 0.08 20.47
C MET A 227 -10.96 0.58 19.22
N ALA A 228 -10.22 1.20 18.29
CA ALA A 228 -10.81 1.69 17.05
C ALA A 228 -11.47 0.55 16.25
N ARG A 229 -12.52 0.89 15.50
CA ARG A 229 -13.15 -0.02 14.53
C ARG A 229 -12.07 -0.60 13.59
N ARG A 230 -12.39 -1.74 12.96
CA ARG A 230 -11.49 -2.54 12.11
C ARG A 230 -10.69 -1.76 11.05
N SER A 231 -11.13 -0.56 10.68
CA SER A 231 -10.41 0.32 9.74
C SER A 231 -9.22 1.06 10.34
N GLY A 232 -9.00 1.02 11.66
CA GLY A 232 -7.89 1.73 12.30
C GLY A 232 -7.98 3.26 12.19
N ARG A 233 -9.13 3.80 11.76
CA ARG A 233 -9.33 5.23 11.47
C ARG A 233 -9.14 6.08 12.72
N GLN A 234 -8.40 7.19 12.60
CA GLN A 234 -8.14 8.13 13.68
C GLN A 234 -8.31 9.58 13.21
N PRO A 235 -8.81 10.49 14.08
CA PRO A 235 -8.73 11.93 13.85
C PRO A 235 -7.28 12.42 13.85
N ASP A 236 -6.99 13.37 12.96
CA ASP A 236 -5.68 13.99 12.80
C ASP A 236 -5.19 14.61 14.12
N GLU A 237 -6.04 15.38 14.81
CA GLU A 237 -5.69 16.09 16.04
C GLU A 237 -5.24 15.13 17.14
N ARG A 238 -5.89 13.97 17.25
CA ARG A 238 -5.57 12.95 18.25
C ARG A 238 -4.22 12.29 17.97
N LEU A 239 -3.90 12.08 16.70
CA LEU A 239 -2.58 11.56 16.30
C LEU A 239 -1.50 12.61 16.54
N PHE A 240 -1.75 13.88 16.22
CA PHE A 240 -0.77 14.95 16.44
C PHE A 240 -0.53 15.23 17.92
N GLN A 241 -1.54 15.11 18.77
CA GLN A 241 -1.37 15.17 20.23
C GLN A 241 -0.48 14.04 20.76
N TYR A 242 -0.54 12.84 20.16
CA TYR A 242 0.21 11.68 20.64
C TYR A 242 1.64 11.59 20.06
N TYR A 243 1.79 11.85 18.76
CA TYR A 243 3.07 11.70 18.04
C TYR A 243 3.82 13.02 17.82
N GLY A 244 3.11 14.15 17.86
CA GLY A 244 3.62 15.44 17.42
C GLY A 244 3.50 15.62 15.90
N ARG A 245 3.16 16.85 15.48
CA ARG A 245 3.01 17.18 14.04
C ARG A 245 4.31 17.01 13.25
N ALA A 246 5.47 17.16 13.90
CA ALA A 246 6.78 16.96 13.28
C ALA A 246 7.04 15.51 12.80
N GLN A 247 6.22 14.54 13.23
CA GLN A 247 6.29 13.16 12.75
C GLN A 247 5.47 12.93 11.47
N GLU A 248 4.67 13.90 11.03
CA GLU A 248 3.96 13.83 9.75
C GLU A 248 4.95 13.98 8.59
N LEU A 249 4.88 13.05 7.66
CA LEU A 249 5.69 13.05 6.45
C LEU A 249 4.77 12.97 5.23
N VAL A 250 4.85 13.99 4.37
CA VAL A 250 4.24 13.99 3.04
C VAL A 250 5.25 13.40 2.06
N ILE A 251 4.84 12.37 1.32
CA ILE A 251 5.70 11.66 0.38
C ILE A 251 5.39 12.16 -1.03
N GLU A 252 6.23 13.05 -1.54
CA GLU A 252 6.17 13.63 -2.88
C GLU A 252 7.27 13.04 -3.76
N GLY A 253 7.08 13.07 -5.08
CA GLY A 253 8.08 12.56 -6.01
C GLY A 253 7.67 12.63 -7.47
N ALA A 254 8.65 12.65 -8.36
CA ALA A 254 8.43 12.56 -9.80
C ALA A 254 7.90 11.16 -10.19
N ALA A 255 7.38 11.03 -11.42
CA ALA A 255 7.01 9.72 -11.95
C ALA A 255 8.22 8.77 -11.94
N GLY A 256 8.00 7.54 -11.49
CA GLY A 256 9.02 6.53 -11.23
C GLY A 256 9.59 6.55 -9.82
N PHE A 257 9.33 7.59 -9.01
CA PHE A 257 9.71 7.59 -7.60
C PHE A 257 9.01 6.46 -6.85
N GLY A 258 9.77 5.72 -6.05
CA GLY A 258 9.25 4.63 -5.24
C GLY A 258 9.79 4.57 -3.82
N PHE A 259 9.04 3.88 -2.99
CA PHE A 259 9.35 3.68 -1.58
C PHE A 259 8.79 2.36 -1.08
N VAL A 260 9.40 1.82 -0.01
CA VAL A 260 8.83 0.71 0.76
C VAL A 260 8.31 1.25 2.07
N GLN A 261 7.22 0.66 2.58
CA GLN A 261 6.60 1.04 3.83
C GLN A 261 6.13 -0.19 4.61
N ASP A 262 6.08 -0.08 5.94
CA ASP A 262 5.21 -0.86 6.81
C ASP A 262 3.88 -0.12 6.96
N PRO A 263 2.81 -0.51 6.23
CA PRO A 263 1.54 0.22 6.24
C PRO A 263 0.73 -0.01 7.53
N SER A 264 1.27 -0.75 8.50
CA SER A 264 0.72 -0.71 9.87
C SER A 264 1.03 0.62 10.57
N CYS A 265 1.89 1.49 10.02
CA CYS A 265 1.96 2.89 10.45
C CYS A 265 0.64 3.63 10.14
N PHE A 266 0.37 4.71 10.86
CA PHE A 266 -0.74 5.59 10.51
C PHE A 266 -0.41 6.33 9.22
N HIS A 267 -1.29 6.22 8.25
CA HIS A 267 -1.14 6.86 6.96
C HIS A 267 -2.50 7.26 6.37
N LYS A 268 -2.46 8.19 5.43
CA LYS A 268 -3.59 8.68 4.67
C LYS A 268 -3.13 9.07 3.27
N LEU A 269 -4.10 9.36 2.43
CA LEU A 269 -3.95 9.98 1.13
C LEU A 269 -4.45 11.42 1.23
N LEU A 270 -3.71 12.39 0.68
CA LEU A 270 -4.29 13.71 0.43
C LEU A 270 -5.29 13.63 -0.72
N SER A 271 -6.37 14.39 -0.65
CA SER A 271 -7.29 14.48 -1.78
C SER A 271 -6.61 15.22 -2.94
N PRO A 272 -6.58 14.66 -4.16
CA PRO A 272 -6.08 15.40 -5.31
C PRO A 272 -7.00 16.61 -5.59
N THR A 273 -6.37 17.73 -5.95
CA THR A 273 -7.03 19.01 -6.21
C THR A 273 -6.61 19.64 -7.54
N LYS A 274 -5.40 19.37 -8.03
CA LYS A 274 -4.88 19.92 -9.29
C LYS A 274 -4.60 18.89 -10.37
N ALA A 275 -4.17 17.69 -9.98
CA ALA A 275 -3.84 16.63 -10.92
C ALA A 275 -4.23 15.26 -10.36
N ASP A 276 -4.61 14.37 -11.27
CA ASP A 276 -4.89 12.98 -10.97
C ASP A 276 -3.59 12.23 -10.67
N ARG A 277 -3.71 11.14 -9.93
CA ARG A 277 -2.57 10.32 -9.53
C ARG A 277 -2.76 8.87 -9.90
N LEU A 278 -1.77 8.30 -10.58
CA LEU A 278 -1.64 6.85 -10.72
C LEU A 278 -0.54 6.32 -9.80
N LEU A 279 -0.93 5.36 -8.95
CA LEU A 279 -0.04 4.68 -8.00
C LEU A 279 -0.03 3.17 -8.28
N LEU A 280 1.16 2.59 -8.38
CA LEU A 280 1.37 1.16 -8.25
C LEU A 280 1.65 0.80 -6.78
N HIS A 281 0.88 -0.13 -6.23
CA HIS A 281 1.04 -0.67 -4.89
C HIS A 281 1.27 -2.18 -4.98
N ILE A 282 2.43 -2.65 -4.50
CA ILE A 282 2.75 -4.07 -4.39
C ILE A 282 2.85 -4.45 -2.93
N ARG A 283 2.06 -5.43 -2.49
CA ARG A 283 2.04 -5.93 -1.11
C ARG A 283 2.64 -7.32 -1.01
N TYR A 284 3.48 -7.51 0.00
CA TYR A 284 4.12 -8.78 0.36
C TYR A 284 3.65 -9.23 1.75
N ALA A 285 3.18 -10.48 1.89
CA ALA A 285 2.68 -11.07 3.15
C ALA A 285 2.96 -12.58 3.23
#